data_AF-A0A3M1BLJ6-F1
#
_entry.id   AF-A0A3M1BLJ6-F1
#
_cell.length_a   1.000
_cell.length_b   1.000
_cell.length_c   1.000
_cell.angle_alpha   90.00
_cell.angle_beta   90.00
_cell.angle_gamma   90.00
#
_symmetry.space_group_name_H-M   'P 1'
#
loop_
_entity.id
_entity.type
_entity.pdbx_description
1 polymer ?
#
loop_
_entity_poly.entity_id
_entity_poly.type
_entity_poly.pdbx_seq_one_letter_code
_entity_poly.pdbx_strand_id
1 'polypeptide(L)'
;MVCITHLELCPYCKRIALKVCEYDEPYPRVEAECQCCGYRAYDVPMRLTQEDFKNMLDRLGRKLIGEICIDDRCGSTKVIRLIKEGSYAEYRCLDCGSEWNSDEVQRSIDRVKAVQAGLRNGNRLMELLRAGEGECPLCGWDIGHMHVGYAVSIECFVCGYHTDTREVTPQVDLSTLECPEYERSEETG
;
A
#
# COMPACT_ATOMS: atom_id res chain seq x y z
N MET A 1 -16.30 -8.64 -2.90
CA MET A 1 -15.54 -7.96 -1.84
C MET A 1 -16.27 -8.20 -0.54
N VAL A 2 -15.71 -9.03 0.34
CA VAL A 2 -16.27 -9.34 1.66
C VAL A 2 -15.48 -8.49 2.66
N CYS A 3 -16.16 -7.65 3.45
CA CYS A 3 -15.54 -6.96 4.57
C CYS A 3 -15.66 -7.87 5.78
N ILE A 4 -14.53 -8.25 6.39
CA ILE A 4 -14.52 -8.81 7.74
C ILE A 4 -14.74 -7.63 8.68
N THR A 5 -15.87 -7.65 9.40
CA THR A 5 -16.28 -6.57 10.29
C THR A 5 -16.08 -6.97 11.74
N HIS A 6 -15.40 -6.12 12.50
CA HIS A 6 -15.42 -6.15 13.97
C HIS A 6 -15.57 -4.74 14.55
N LEU A 7 -16.01 -4.67 15.80
CA LEU A 7 -16.12 -3.42 16.55
C LEU A 7 -14.92 -3.26 17.47
N GLU A 8 -14.34 -2.07 17.45
CA GLU A 8 -13.20 -1.68 18.27
C GLU A 8 -13.47 -0.41 19.08
N LEU A 9 -12.57 -0.12 20.01
CA LEU A 9 -12.56 1.12 20.77
C LEU A 9 -12.30 2.30 19.85
N CYS A 10 -13.27 3.21 19.73
CA CYS A 10 -13.07 4.45 19.01
C CYS A 10 -12.06 5.34 19.75
N PRO A 11 -10.96 5.76 19.09
CA PRO A 11 -9.94 6.61 19.73
C PRO A 11 -10.49 7.98 20.13
N TYR A 12 -11.56 8.45 19.47
CA TYR A 12 -12.17 9.76 19.69
C TYR A 12 -13.24 9.77 20.78
N CYS A 13 -14.31 8.97 20.66
CA CYS A 13 -15.40 8.97 21.64
C CYS A 13 -15.27 7.93 22.76
N LYS A 14 -14.21 7.10 22.74
CA LYS A 14 -13.90 6.06 23.75
C LYS A 14 -15.03 5.03 23.95
N ARG A 15 -15.82 4.77 22.91
CA ARG A 15 -16.84 3.70 22.89
C ARG A 15 -16.42 2.57 21.95
N ILE A 16 -16.83 1.34 22.25
CA ILE A 16 -16.65 0.17 21.39
C ILE A 16 -17.65 0.27 20.23
N ALA A 17 -17.36 1.19 19.30
CA ALA A 17 -18.24 1.60 18.22
C ALA A 17 -17.49 1.83 16.91
N LEU A 18 -16.17 1.60 16.88
CA LEU A 18 -15.36 1.72 15.69
C LEU A 18 -15.55 0.46 14.84
N LYS A 19 -16.36 0.57 13.79
CA LYS A 19 -16.52 -0.51 12.82
C LYS A 19 -15.29 -0.54 11.92
N VAL A 20 -14.49 -1.59 12.06
CA VAL A 20 -13.32 -1.84 11.21
C VAL A 20 -13.74 -2.79 10.10
N CYS A 21 -13.45 -2.41 8.86
CA CYS A 21 -13.67 -3.22 7.66
C CYS A 21 -12.33 -3.56 7.01
N GLU A 22 -11.93 -4.82 7.09
CA GLU A 22 -10.75 -5.34 6.41
C GLU A 22 -11.18 -5.97 5.07
N TYR A 23 -10.48 -5.61 4.00
CA TYR A 23 -10.73 -6.13 2.66
C TYR A 23 -9.47 -6.77 2.10
N ASP A 24 -9.55 -8.03 1.66
CA ASP A 24 -8.42 -8.74 1.06
C ASP A 24 -8.18 -8.37 -0.42
N GLU A 25 -9.23 -7.92 -1.12
CA GLU A 25 -9.18 -7.49 -2.52
C GLU A 25 -9.88 -6.13 -2.70
N PRO A 26 -9.40 -5.24 -3.61
CA PRO A 26 -8.26 -5.37 -4.53
C PRO A 26 -6.87 -5.31 -3.86
N TYR A 27 -6.84 -4.89 -2.60
CA TYR A 27 -5.64 -4.74 -1.80
C TYR A 27 -6.00 -4.93 -0.33
N PRO A 28 -5.13 -5.51 0.53
CA PRO A 28 -5.33 -5.49 1.98
C PRO A 28 -5.46 -4.04 2.42
N ARG A 29 -6.70 -3.65 2.71
CA ARG A 29 -7.06 -2.29 3.06
C ARG A 29 -8.03 -2.31 4.21
N VAL A 30 -7.95 -1.26 5.01
CA VAL A 30 -8.78 -1.13 6.20
C VAL A 30 -9.48 0.20 6.16
N GLU A 31 -10.80 0.15 6.27
CA GLU A 31 -11.65 1.31 6.51
C GLU A 31 -12.24 1.19 7.90
N ALA A 32 -11.97 2.15 8.78
CA ALA A 32 -12.53 2.22 10.11
C ALA A 32 -13.48 3.41 10.22
N GLU A 33 -14.71 3.19 10.67
CA GLU A 33 -15.71 4.23 10.89
C GLU A 33 -16.44 4.04 12.22
N CYS A 34 -16.42 5.07 13.06
CA CYS A 34 -17.13 5.06 14.32
C CYS A 34 -18.61 5.34 14.10
N GLN A 35 -19.44 4.33 14.35
CA GLN A 35 -20.90 4.42 14.21
C GLN A 35 -21.55 5.36 15.23
N CYS A 36 -20.82 5.76 16.28
CA CYS A 36 -21.29 6.68 17.31
C CYS A 36 -20.96 8.15 17.01
N CYS A 37 -19.68 8.47 16.78
CA CYS A 37 -19.25 9.86 16.63
C CYS A 37 -18.96 10.30 15.19
N GLY A 38 -18.83 9.36 14.25
CA GLY A 38 -18.46 9.65 12.87
C GLY A 38 -16.94 9.80 12.63
N TYR A 39 -16.10 9.41 13.59
CA TYR A 39 -14.64 9.28 13.36
C TYR A 39 -14.35 8.31 12.23
N ARG A 40 -13.45 8.65 11.31
CA ARG A 40 -13.09 7.78 10.18
C ARG A 40 -11.58 7.71 9.98
N ALA A 41 -11.06 6.53 9.68
CA ALA A 41 -9.68 6.31 9.25
C ALA A 41 -9.69 5.37 8.04
N TYR A 42 -8.97 5.71 6.97
CA TYR A 42 -8.91 4.91 5.75
C TYR A 42 -7.63 5.17 4.93
N ASP A 43 -7.29 4.21 4.08
CA ASP A 43 -6.19 4.31 3.12
C ASP A 43 -6.60 5.14 1.88
N VAL A 44 -5.66 5.91 1.35
CA VAL A 44 -5.82 6.68 0.12
C VAL A 44 -4.73 6.28 -0.87
N PRO A 45 -5.09 5.62 -1.99
CA PRO A 45 -4.14 5.30 -3.05
C PRO A 45 -3.46 6.53 -3.63
N MET A 46 -2.17 6.41 -3.94
CA MET A 46 -1.45 7.42 -4.72
C MET A 46 -2.21 7.73 -6.02
N ARG A 47 -2.35 9.02 -6.33
CA ARG A 47 -2.86 9.45 -7.64
C ARG A 47 -1.77 9.22 -8.68
N LEU A 48 -2.06 8.39 -9.68
CA LEU A 48 -1.11 8.08 -10.75
C LEU A 48 -1.40 8.94 -11.99
N THR A 49 -0.48 9.83 -12.32
CA THR A 49 -0.44 10.57 -13.56
C THR A 49 0.37 9.83 -14.64
N GLN A 50 0.32 10.30 -15.88
CA GLN A 50 1.17 9.72 -16.94
C GLN A 50 2.67 9.87 -16.64
N GLU A 51 3.06 10.95 -15.96
CA GLU A 51 4.44 11.20 -15.55
C GLU A 51 4.89 10.22 -14.47
N ASP A 52 4.01 9.91 -13.50
CA ASP A 52 4.30 8.90 -12.49
C ASP A 52 4.59 7.55 -13.12
N PHE A 53 3.75 7.10 -14.05
CA PHE A 53 4.01 5.85 -14.78
C PHE A 53 5.34 5.85 -15.52
N LYS A 54 5.68 6.96 -16.18
CA LYS A 54 6.97 7.10 -16.88
C LYS A 54 8.13 6.95 -15.89
N ASN A 55 8.07 7.63 -14.76
CA ASN A 55 9.11 7.59 -13.72
C ASN A 55 9.23 6.18 -13.10
N MET A 56 8.11 5.51 -12.85
CA MET A 56 8.08 4.14 -12.32
C MET A 56 8.70 3.15 -13.32
N LEU A 57 8.33 3.24 -14.60
CA LEU A 57 8.85 2.36 -15.65
C LEU A 57 10.33 2.61 -15.94
N ASP A 58 10.78 3.86 -15.93
CA ASP A 58 12.20 4.20 -16.04
C ASP A 58 13.01 3.58 -14.89
N ARG A 59 12.53 3.76 -13.65
CA ARG A 59 13.15 3.18 -12.45
C ARG A 59 13.26 1.66 -12.52
N LEU A 60 12.17 0.97 -12.87
CA LEU A 60 12.17 -0.48 -13.03
C LEU A 60 13.09 -0.91 -14.19
N GLY A 61 13.15 -0.15 -15.28
CA GLY A 61 14.07 -0.41 -16.40
C GLY A 61 15.54 -0.36 -15.99
N ARG A 62 15.93 0.61 -15.15
CA ARG A 62 17.29 0.71 -14.59
C ARG A 62 17.61 -0.46 -13.66
N LYS A 63 16.62 -0.93 -12.88
CA LYS A 63 16.73 -2.13 -12.01
C LYS A 63 16.87 -3.42 -12.84
N LEU A 64 16.16 -3.52 -13.97
CA LEU A 64 16.19 -4.68 -14.87
C LEU A 64 17.58 -4.96 -15.44
N ILE A 65 18.33 -3.91 -15.74
CA ILE A 65 19.69 -4.01 -16.29
C ILE A 65 20.79 -4.01 -15.21
N GLY A 66 20.41 -3.89 -13.93
CA GLY A 66 21.32 -3.82 -12.80
C GLY A 66 22.12 -2.52 -12.71
N GLU A 67 21.56 -1.39 -13.17
CA GLU A 67 22.21 -0.08 -13.06
C GLU A 67 22.12 0.48 -11.63
N ILE A 68 20.99 0.20 -10.96
CA ILE A 68 20.71 0.64 -9.59
C ILE A 68 20.20 -0.54 -8.76
N CYS A 69 20.34 -0.44 -7.43
CA CYS A 69 19.80 -1.41 -6.49
C CYS A 69 18.28 -1.58 -6.67
N ILE A 70 17.78 -2.80 -6.47
CA ILE A 70 16.34 -3.10 -6.43
C ILE A 70 15.63 -2.33 -5.31
N ASP A 71 16.33 -2.05 -4.21
CA ASP A 71 15.83 -1.33 -3.04
C ASP A 71 16.24 0.16 -3.08
N ASP A 72 15.26 1.04 -3.29
CA ASP A 72 15.48 2.50 -3.35
C ASP A 72 15.99 3.08 -2.03
N ARG A 73 15.76 2.40 -0.90
CA ARG A 73 16.27 2.84 0.42
C ARG A 73 17.79 2.72 0.49
N CYS A 74 18.38 1.76 -0.25
CA CYS A 74 19.82 1.63 -0.37
C CYS A 74 20.39 2.71 -1.31
N GLY A 75 19.71 2.98 -2.42
CA GLY A 75 20.13 3.98 -3.41
C GLY A 75 21.48 3.69 -4.09
N SER A 76 22.08 2.52 -3.86
CA SER A 76 23.39 2.17 -4.39
C SER A 76 23.35 1.88 -5.88
N THR A 77 24.40 2.30 -6.58
CA THR A 77 24.70 1.93 -7.97
C THR A 77 25.79 0.84 -8.05
N LYS A 78 26.30 0.34 -6.92
CA LYS A 78 27.29 -0.73 -6.86
C LYS A 78 26.59 -2.08 -6.96
N VAL A 79 26.22 -2.43 -8.17
CA VAL A 79 25.52 -3.69 -8.48
C VAL A 79 26.44 -4.57 -9.32
N ILE A 80 26.57 -5.83 -8.93
CA ILE A 80 27.25 -6.84 -9.73
C ILE A 80 26.22 -7.77 -10.36
N ARG A 81 26.51 -8.23 -11.57
CA ARG A 81 25.77 -9.31 -12.22
C ARG A 81 26.41 -10.63 -11.83
N LEU A 82 25.64 -11.53 -11.22
CA LEU A 82 26.09 -12.85 -10.78
C LEU A 82 26.05 -13.86 -11.93
N ILE A 83 24.93 -13.90 -12.65
CA ILE A 83 24.66 -14.85 -13.74
C ILE A 83 24.10 -14.10 -14.95
N LYS A 84 24.39 -14.60 -16.16
CA LYS A 84 23.72 -14.17 -17.39
C LYS A 84 23.51 -15.36 -18.33
N GLU A 85 22.26 -15.70 -18.58
CA GLU A 85 21.87 -16.78 -19.49
C GLU A 85 20.85 -16.25 -20.50
N GLY A 86 21.33 -15.90 -21.70
CA GLY A 86 20.49 -15.24 -22.70
C GLY A 86 19.94 -13.89 -22.21
N SER A 87 18.61 -13.80 -22.09
CA SER A 87 17.91 -12.63 -21.53
C SER A 87 17.83 -12.62 -20.01
N TYR A 88 18.05 -13.78 -19.36
CA TYR A 88 18.01 -13.90 -17.91
C TYR A 88 19.30 -13.37 -17.28
N ALA A 89 19.17 -12.64 -16.18
CA ALA A 89 20.29 -12.18 -15.38
C ALA A 89 19.94 -12.11 -13.88
N GLU A 90 20.92 -12.41 -13.05
CA GLU A 90 20.85 -12.23 -11.60
C GLU A 90 21.80 -11.14 -11.15
N TYR A 91 21.37 -10.36 -10.17
CA TYR A 91 22.10 -9.20 -9.68
C TYR A 91 22.21 -9.24 -8.15
N ARG A 92 23.29 -8.65 -7.64
CA ARG A 92 23.48 -8.40 -6.21
C ARG A 92 23.96 -6.98 -6.00
N CYS A 93 23.34 -6.25 -5.08
CA CYS A 93 23.88 -4.99 -4.60
C CYS A 93 25.01 -5.24 -3.61
N LEU A 94 26.17 -4.61 -3.82
CA LEU A 94 27.34 -4.77 -2.96
C LEU A 94 27.23 -4.03 -1.63
N ASP A 95 26.35 -3.04 -1.51
CA ASP A 95 26.23 -2.22 -0.31
C ASP A 95 25.15 -2.78 0.66
N CYS A 96 23.97 -3.19 0.17
CA CYS A 96 22.91 -3.76 1.02
C CYS A 96 22.74 -5.29 0.92
N GLY A 97 23.43 -5.94 -0.03
CA GLY A 97 23.34 -7.40 -0.22
C GLY A 97 22.05 -7.89 -0.87
N SER A 98 21.11 -7.01 -1.23
CA SER A 98 19.88 -7.40 -1.91
C SER A 98 20.17 -8.09 -3.24
N GLU A 99 19.41 -9.14 -3.53
CA GLU A 99 19.49 -9.93 -4.75
C GLU A 99 18.16 -9.89 -5.49
N TRP A 100 18.23 -9.92 -6.82
CA TRP A 100 17.06 -9.97 -7.68
C TRP A 100 17.43 -10.54 -9.05
N ASN A 101 16.42 -11.01 -9.79
CA ASN A 101 16.59 -11.46 -11.16
C ASN A 101 15.79 -10.61 -12.16
N SER A 102 16.18 -10.68 -13.43
CA SER A 102 15.54 -9.94 -14.52
C SER A 102 14.08 -10.31 -14.72
N ASP A 103 13.68 -11.55 -14.44
CA ASP A 103 12.32 -12.03 -14.68
C ASP A 103 11.33 -11.46 -13.67
N GLU A 104 11.72 -11.31 -12.42
CA GLU A 104 10.94 -10.60 -11.38
C GLU A 104 10.70 -9.14 -11.74
N VAL A 105 11.76 -8.44 -12.18
CA VAL A 105 11.65 -7.04 -12.58
C VAL A 105 10.81 -6.90 -13.85
N GLN A 106 10.97 -7.81 -14.81
CA GLN A 106 10.17 -7.82 -16.04
C GLN A 106 8.68 -8.03 -15.74
N ARG A 107 8.33 -8.99 -14.87
CA ARG A 107 6.95 -9.19 -14.38
C ARG A 107 6.39 -7.93 -13.73
N SER A 108 7.22 -7.22 -12.97
CA SER A 108 6.84 -5.97 -12.33
C SER A 108 6.55 -4.85 -13.32
N ILE A 109 7.38 -4.72 -14.36
CA ILE A 109 7.18 -3.79 -15.48
C ILE A 109 5.87 -4.09 -16.21
N ASP A 110 5.59 -5.37 -16.47
CA ASP A 110 4.40 -5.78 -17.20
C ASP A 110 3.11 -5.50 -16.41
N ARG A 111 3.12 -5.70 -15.08
CA ARG A 111 2.01 -5.29 -14.20
C ARG A 111 1.77 -3.79 -14.23
N VAL A 112 2.81 -2.97 -14.11
CA VAL A 112 2.70 -1.49 -14.18
C VAL A 112 2.11 -1.05 -15.52
N LYS A 113 2.57 -1.62 -16.64
CA LYS A 113 2.04 -1.32 -17.98
C LYS A 113 0.59 -1.73 -18.13
N ALA A 114 0.18 -2.87 -17.57
CA ALA A 114 -1.20 -3.32 -17.60
C ALA A 114 -2.13 -2.35 -16.85
N VAL A 115 -1.73 -1.88 -15.67
CA VAL A 115 -2.48 -0.87 -14.91
C VAL A 115 -2.53 0.46 -15.68
N GLN A 116 -1.40 0.91 -16.25
CA GLN A 116 -1.34 2.12 -17.08
C GLN A 116 -2.29 2.05 -18.27
N ALA A 117 -2.39 0.90 -18.94
CA ALA A 117 -3.30 0.70 -20.06
C ALA A 117 -4.77 0.73 -19.61
N GLY A 118 -5.08 0.14 -18.45
CA GLY A 118 -6.43 0.08 -17.89
C GLY A 118 -6.99 1.42 -17.40
N LEU A 119 -6.13 2.36 -17.00
CA LEU A 119 -6.54 3.67 -16.45
C LEU A 119 -7.06 4.68 -17.48
N ARG A 120 -6.89 4.44 -18.78
CA ARG A 120 -7.18 5.44 -19.83
C ARG A 120 -8.67 5.76 -20.03
N ASN A 121 -9.59 5.03 -19.38
CA ASN A 121 -11.04 5.09 -19.67
C ASN A 121 -11.92 5.40 -18.44
N GLY A 122 -11.57 6.39 -17.61
CA GLY A 122 -12.44 6.83 -16.51
C GLY A 122 -12.67 5.80 -15.39
N ASN A 123 -11.89 4.71 -15.39
CA ASN A 123 -11.94 3.66 -14.39
C ASN A 123 -11.32 4.10 -13.06
N ARG A 124 -11.81 3.52 -11.96
CA ARG A 124 -11.26 3.75 -10.61
C ARG A 124 -10.01 2.90 -10.46
N LEU A 125 -8.86 3.54 -10.24
CA LEU A 125 -7.55 2.90 -10.00
C LEU A 125 -7.65 1.66 -9.09
N MET A 126 -8.47 1.72 -8.04
CA MET A 126 -8.72 0.62 -7.11
C MET A 126 -9.10 -0.69 -7.78
N GLU A 127 -9.88 -0.67 -8.87
CA GLU A 127 -10.32 -1.89 -9.55
C GLU A 127 -9.19 -2.60 -10.31
N LEU A 128 -8.10 -1.87 -10.60
CA LEU A 128 -6.93 -2.36 -11.33
C LEU A 128 -5.79 -2.77 -10.39
N LEU A 129 -5.77 -2.23 -9.17
CA LEU A 129 -4.81 -2.64 -8.15
C LEU A 129 -5.14 -4.08 -7.72
N ARG A 130 -4.11 -4.93 -7.62
CA ARG A 130 -4.23 -6.34 -7.24
C ARG A 130 -2.96 -6.70 -6.48
N ALA A 131 -3.08 -7.35 -5.33
CA ALA A 131 -1.92 -7.90 -4.63
C ALA A 131 -2.32 -9.06 -3.73
N GLY A 132 -1.36 -9.97 -3.52
CA GLY A 132 -1.36 -10.86 -2.36
C GLY A 132 -0.89 -10.13 -1.09
N GLU A 133 -0.91 -10.84 0.03
CA GLU A 133 -0.33 -10.38 1.29
C GLU A 133 1.14 -9.98 1.09
N GLY A 134 1.54 -8.81 1.59
CA GLY A 134 2.91 -8.28 1.45
C GLY A 134 3.28 -7.70 0.07
N GLU A 135 2.51 -7.96 -0.99
CA GLU A 135 2.85 -7.47 -2.35
C GLU A 135 2.46 -6.01 -2.59
N CYS A 136 3.24 -5.27 -3.37
CA CYS A 136 2.85 -3.98 -3.94
C CYS A 136 1.67 -4.13 -4.92
N PRO A 137 0.60 -3.30 -4.88
CA PRO A 137 -0.57 -3.49 -5.74
C PRO A 137 -0.29 -3.21 -7.20
N LEU A 138 0.70 -2.35 -7.42
CA LEU A 138 0.99 -1.79 -8.72
C LEU A 138 1.99 -2.67 -9.47
N CYS A 139 3.12 -2.99 -8.83
CA CYS A 139 4.20 -3.74 -9.46
C CYS A 139 4.29 -5.19 -9.00
N GLY A 140 3.61 -5.60 -7.92
CA GLY A 140 3.62 -6.98 -7.45
C GLY A 140 4.86 -7.43 -6.70
N TRP A 141 5.80 -6.51 -6.43
CA TRP A 141 6.97 -6.84 -5.64
C TRP A 141 6.59 -7.10 -4.19
N ASP A 142 7.18 -8.12 -3.57
CA ASP A 142 7.00 -8.38 -2.13
C ASP A 142 7.77 -7.34 -1.32
N ILE A 143 7.04 -6.45 -0.65
CA ILE A 143 7.56 -5.31 0.10
C ILE A 143 7.23 -5.38 1.59
N GLY A 144 6.34 -6.31 1.99
CA GLY A 144 5.65 -6.27 3.27
C GLY A 144 4.66 -5.10 3.37
N HIS A 145 3.62 -5.25 4.18
CA HIS A 145 2.68 -4.18 4.50
C HIS A 145 2.89 -3.71 5.94
N MET A 146 2.78 -2.42 6.18
CA MET A 146 2.86 -1.85 7.53
C MET A 146 1.48 -1.38 7.97
N HIS A 147 1.17 -1.54 9.26
CA HIS A 147 -0.04 -0.97 9.87
C HIS A 147 0.30 0.35 10.55
N VAL A 148 -0.45 1.40 10.23
CA VAL A 148 -0.39 2.72 10.88
C VAL A 148 -1.73 2.96 11.56
N GLY A 149 -1.77 2.70 12.86
CA GLY A 149 -3.02 2.63 13.62
C GLY A 149 -3.94 1.58 13.01
N TYR A 150 -5.10 2.03 12.50
CA TYR A 150 -6.08 1.18 11.85
C TYR A 150 -5.89 1.05 10.34
N ALA A 151 -5.00 1.81 9.69
CA ALA A 151 -4.85 1.78 8.24
C ALA A 151 -3.65 0.95 7.80
N VAL A 152 -3.72 0.41 6.57
CA VAL A 152 -2.58 -0.24 5.92
C VAL A 152 -1.81 0.80 5.10
N SER A 153 -0.52 0.94 5.43
CA SER A 153 0.42 1.80 4.73
C SER A 153 1.28 0.97 3.78
N ILE A 154 1.28 1.35 2.52
CA ILE A 154 2.08 0.75 1.47
C ILE A 154 3.16 1.74 1.10
N GLU A 155 4.41 1.29 1.08
CA GLU A 155 5.52 2.08 0.58
C GLU A 155 6.46 1.18 -0.23
N CYS A 156 6.26 1.15 -1.55
CA CYS A 156 7.01 0.28 -2.42
C CYS A 156 8.38 0.88 -2.75
N PHE A 157 9.42 0.39 -2.08
CA PHE A 157 10.82 0.73 -2.36
C PHE A 157 11.35 0.22 -3.71
N VAL A 158 10.52 -0.47 -4.51
CA VAL A 158 10.89 -0.98 -5.82
C VAL A 158 10.37 -0.10 -6.96
N CYS A 159 9.06 0.14 -7.01
CA CYS A 159 8.46 0.99 -8.06
C CYS A 159 8.16 2.42 -7.59
N GLY A 160 8.11 2.69 -6.28
CA GLY A 160 7.77 4.01 -5.73
C GLY A 160 6.27 4.25 -5.48
N TYR A 161 5.41 3.26 -5.72
CA TYR A 161 3.99 3.35 -5.35
C TYR A 161 3.82 3.41 -3.83
N HIS A 162 2.87 4.23 -3.36
CA HIS A 162 2.52 4.33 -1.95
C HIS A 162 1.02 4.55 -1.73
N THR A 163 0.58 4.37 -0.48
CA THR A 163 -0.72 4.87 0.01
C THR A 163 -0.49 5.90 1.10
N ASP A 164 -1.36 6.91 1.13
CA ASP A 164 -1.49 7.81 2.26
C ASP A 164 -2.52 7.25 3.24
N THR A 165 -2.44 7.67 4.51
CA THR A 165 -3.47 7.42 5.51
C THR A 165 -4.23 8.70 5.78
N ARG A 166 -5.57 8.63 5.82
CA ARG A 166 -6.41 9.78 6.16
C ARG A 166 -7.28 9.49 7.37
N GLU A 167 -7.17 10.37 8.36
CA GLU A 167 -8.05 10.41 9.52
C GLU A 167 -8.98 11.63 9.45
N VAL A 168 -10.23 11.44 9.87
CA VAL A 168 -11.25 12.48 9.92
C VAL A 168 -11.83 12.50 11.33
N THR A 169 -11.50 13.57 12.07
CA THR A 169 -12.12 13.86 13.36
C THR A 169 -13.45 14.60 13.14
N PRO A 170 -14.56 14.09 13.69
CA PRO A 170 -15.88 14.68 13.51
C PRO A 170 -16.06 15.92 14.41
N GLN A 171 -16.75 16.93 13.90
CA GLN A 171 -17.12 18.12 14.68
C GLN A 171 -18.39 17.84 15.51
N VAL A 172 -18.24 17.03 16.56
CA VAL A 172 -19.31 16.68 17.49
C VAL A 172 -18.91 17.00 18.93
N ASP A 173 -19.86 17.48 19.73
CA ASP A 173 -19.66 17.68 21.16
C ASP A 173 -19.77 16.34 21.91
N LEU A 174 -18.62 15.83 22.33
CA LEU A 174 -18.51 14.56 23.04
C LEU A 174 -19.21 14.57 24.41
N SER A 175 -19.44 15.74 25.01
CA SER A 175 -20.12 15.85 26.31
C SER A 175 -21.63 15.57 26.22
N THR A 176 -22.20 15.79 25.04
CA THR A 176 -23.64 15.59 24.74
C THR A 176 -23.91 14.33 23.90
N LEU A 177 -22.86 13.60 23.50
CA LEU A 177 -22.99 12.49 22.57
C LEU A 177 -23.54 11.23 23.28
N GLU A 178 -24.80 10.92 23.00
CA GLU A 178 -25.48 9.72 23.49
C GLU A 178 -25.50 8.62 22.42
N CYS A 179 -24.82 7.51 22.72
CA CYS A 179 -24.77 6.33 21.85
C CYS A 179 -25.13 5.08 22.68
N PRO A 180 -26.42 4.89 23.04
CA PRO A 180 -26.85 3.88 24.00
C PRO A 180 -26.60 2.44 23.55
N GLU A 181 -26.44 2.22 22.24
CA GLU A 181 -26.16 0.91 21.64
C GLU A 181 -24.69 0.47 21.81
N TYR A 182 -23.79 1.37 22.25
CA TYR A 182 -22.36 1.12 22.30
C TYR A 182 -21.78 1.37 23.69
N GLU A 183 -21.12 0.35 24.23
CA GLU A 183 -20.43 0.40 25.52
C GLU A 183 -19.30 1.45 25.51
N ARG A 184 -19.16 2.17 26.62
CA ARG A 184 -18.06 3.11 26.84
C ARG A 184 -16.96 2.38 27.59
N SER A 185 -15.72 2.52 27.16
CA SER A 185 -14.60 1.94 27.89
C SER A 185 -14.52 2.53 29.29
N GLU A 186 -14.39 1.66 30.29
CA GLU A 186 -14.16 2.04 31.69
C GLU A 186 -12.69 2.41 31.96
N GLU A 187 -11.79 2.21 30.99
CA GLU A 187 -10.38 2.58 31.15
C GLU A 187 -10.25 4.11 31.23
N THR A 188 -10.03 4.57 32.46
CA THR A 188 -9.42 5.86 32.77
C THR A 188 -8.06 5.91 32.09
N GLY A 189 -7.93 6.77 31.08
CA GLY A 189 -6.63 7.12 30.50
C GLY A 189 -5.66 7.70 31.52
#